data_AF-A0A524EX82-F1
#
_entry.id   AF-A0A524EX82-F1
#
_cell.length_a   1.000
_cell.length_b   1.000
_cell.length_c   1.000
_cell.angle_alpha   90.00
_cell.angle_beta   90.00
_cell.angle_gamma   90.00
#
_symmetry.space_group_name_H-M   'P 1'
#
loop_
_entity.id
_entity.type
_entity.pdbx_description
1 polymer ?
#
loop_
_entity_poly.entity_id
_entity_poly.type
_entity_poly.pdbx_seq_one_letter_code
_entity_poly.pdbx_strand_id
1 'polypeptide(L)'
;MAKKKPAPKAAAKAKPKAKGETYIAKAPIRRLMKKEGADLVAAEALDKLIGFLETKAADVTKEAHKICKADKRKRISAADIRNATR
;
A
#
# COMPACT_ATOMS: atom_id res chain seq x y z
N MET A 1 53.76 -7.74 23.19
CA MET A 1 53.17 -8.01 21.86
C MET A 1 51.93 -8.87 22.02
N ALA A 2 50.74 -8.34 21.75
CA ALA A 2 49.58 -9.10 21.25
C ALA A 2 48.49 -8.09 20.83
N LYS A 3 48.23 -8.01 19.53
CA LYS A 3 47.21 -7.15 18.89
C LYS A 3 45.89 -7.94 18.76
N LYS A 4 44.78 -7.17 18.60
CA LYS A 4 43.44 -7.54 18.05
C LYS A 4 42.50 -8.26 19.05
N LYS A 5 41.20 -7.93 19.19
CA LYS A 5 40.23 -7.23 18.31
C LYS A 5 39.01 -6.83 19.19
N PRO A 6 38.43 -5.61 19.11
CA PRO A 6 37.14 -5.35 19.73
C PRO A 6 36.02 -6.02 18.91
N ALA A 7 35.11 -6.70 19.62
CA ALA A 7 33.96 -7.41 19.08
C ALA A 7 33.04 -6.50 18.24
N PRO A 8 32.32 -7.03 17.23
CA PRO A 8 31.55 -6.22 16.28
C PRO A 8 30.38 -5.55 16.98
N LYS A 9 30.24 -4.23 16.73
CA LYS A 9 29.07 -3.43 17.10
C LYS A 9 27.80 -4.17 16.71
N ALA A 10 26.98 -4.51 17.70
CA ALA A 10 25.61 -4.96 17.52
C ALA A 10 24.90 -3.96 16.58
N ALA A 11 24.57 -4.42 15.38
CA ALA A 11 23.78 -3.66 14.44
C ALA A 11 22.47 -3.28 15.14
N ALA A 12 22.30 -1.99 15.37
CA ALA A 12 21.11 -1.42 15.96
C ALA A 12 19.90 -1.94 15.18
N LYS A 13 19.06 -2.74 15.85
CA LYS A 13 17.75 -3.12 15.33
C LYS A 13 16.96 -1.81 15.17
N ALA A 14 16.84 -1.34 13.93
CA ALA A 14 16.07 -0.17 13.60
C ALA A 14 14.64 -0.39 14.12
N LYS A 15 14.23 0.44 15.09
CA LYS A 15 12.88 0.46 15.65
C LYS A 15 11.88 0.59 14.48
N PRO A 16 10.79 -0.20 14.44
CA PRO A 16 9.81 -0.11 13.36
C PRO A 16 9.22 1.31 13.38
N LYS A 17 9.52 2.08 12.33
CA LYS A 17 8.93 3.40 12.11
C LYS A 17 7.41 3.25 12.10
N ALA A 18 6.74 4.17 12.80
CA ALA A 18 5.31 4.17 13.07
C ALA A 18 4.48 3.75 11.85
N LYS A 19 3.58 2.78 12.08
CA LYS A 19 2.56 2.35 11.13
C LYS A 19 1.62 3.53 10.90
N GLY A 20 1.85 4.33 9.87
CA GLY A 20 0.74 5.06 9.25
C GLY A 20 -0.26 3.99 8.77
N GLU A 21 -1.53 4.15 9.13
CA GLU A 21 -2.62 3.27 8.70
C GLU A 21 -2.72 3.30 7.17
N THR A 22 -1.90 2.48 6.52
CA THR A 22 -1.97 2.19 5.11
C THR A 22 -2.80 0.91 4.99
N TYR A 23 -3.94 1.03 4.31
CA TYR A 23 -4.83 -0.07 3.99
C TYR A 23 -4.16 -1.06 3.02
N ILE A 24 -3.16 -0.61 2.25
CA ILE A 24 -2.43 -1.43 1.29
C ILE A 24 -1.00 -1.71 1.79
N ALA A 25 -0.64 -2.99 1.86
CA ALA A 25 0.71 -3.40 2.24
C ALA A 25 1.74 -3.14 1.12
N LYS A 26 2.95 -2.73 1.52
CA LYS A 26 4.06 -2.42 0.60
C LYS A 26 4.54 -3.64 -0.19
N ALA A 27 4.58 -4.82 0.42
CA ALA A 27 5.16 -6.02 -0.18
C ALA A 27 4.37 -6.55 -1.40
N PRO A 28 3.03 -6.67 -1.38
CA PRO A 28 2.23 -7.01 -2.56
C PRO A 28 2.44 -6.05 -3.74
N ILE A 29 2.43 -4.74 -3.50
CA ILE A 29 2.66 -3.73 -4.54
C ILE A 29 4.06 -3.87 -5.13
N ARG A 30 5.08 -4.07 -4.28
CA ARG A 30 6.46 -4.29 -4.76
C ARG A 30 6.59 -5.56 -5.61
N ARG A 31 5.87 -6.63 -5.26
CA ARG A 31 5.82 -7.87 -6.06
C ARG A 31 5.16 -7.64 -7.41
N LEU A 32 4.08 -6.87 -7.44
CA LEU A 32 3.41 -6.46 -8.67
C LEU A 32 4.37 -5.65 -9.56
N MET A 33 5.01 -4.61 -9.02
CA MET A 33 5.96 -3.78 -9.77
C MET A 33 7.12 -4.59 -10.34
N LYS A 34 7.66 -5.54 -9.57
CA LYS A 34 8.71 -6.44 -10.07
C LYS A 34 8.22 -7.33 -11.22
N LYS A 35 6.99 -7.83 -11.14
CA LYS A 35 6.40 -8.65 -12.20
C LYS A 35 6.23 -7.87 -13.51
N GLU A 36 5.96 -6.58 -13.42
CA GLU A 36 5.88 -5.65 -14.56
C GLU A 36 7.27 -5.17 -15.05
N GLY A 37 8.37 -5.67 -14.46
CA GLY A 37 9.75 -5.36 -14.89
C GLY A 37 10.45 -4.24 -14.10
N ALA A 38 9.84 -3.70 -13.04
CA ALA A 38 10.49 -2.70 -12.19
C ALA A 38 11.32 -3.38 -11.08
N ASP A 39 12.57 -3.73 -11.38
CA ASP A 39 13.49 -4.36 -10.43
C ASP A 39 13.98 -3.41 -9.32
N LEU A 40 14.20 -2.14 -9.66
CA LEU A 40 14.66 -1.10 -8.75
C LEU A 40 13.55 -0.08 -8.49
N VAL A 41 12.85 -0.26 -7.38
CA VAL A 41 11.78 0.65 -6.94
C VAL A 41 12.22 1.37 -5.68
N ALA A 42 12.29 2.70 -5.74
CA ALA A 42 12.53 3.56 -4.58
C ALA A 42 11.35 3.48 -3.60
N ALA A 43 11.63 3.52 -2.30
CA ALA A 43 10.61 3.45 -1.26
C ALA A 43 9.56 4.58 -1.39
N GLU A 44 9.99 5.79 -1.74
CA GLU A 44 9.10 6.94 -1.94
C GLU A 44 8.14 6.78 -3.12
N ALA A 45 8.59 6.15 -4.22
CA ALA A 45 7.74 5.88 -5.38
C ALA A 45 6.64 4.88 -5.02
N LEU A 46 6.99 3.88 -4.21
CA LEU A 46 6.05 2.89 -3.71
C LEU A 46 5.03 3.52 -2.76
N ASP A 47 5.47 4.40 -1.86
CA ASP A 47 4.59 5.11 -0.95
C ASP A 47 3.63 6.06 -1.69
N LYS A 48 4.10 6.76 -2.72
CA LYS A 48 3.24 7.58 -3.60
C LYS A 48 2.20 6.74 -4.33
N LEU A 49 2.59 5.57 -4.86
CA LEU A 49 1.67 4.67 -5.55
C LEU A 49 0.58 4.14 -4.61
N ILE A 50 0.97 3.75 -3.39
CA ILE A 50 0.02 3.31 -2.36
C ILE A 50 -0.97 4.43 -2.03
N GLY A 51 -0.49 5.64 -1.77
CA GLY A 51 -1.38 6.77 -1.46
C GLY A 51 -2.36 7.09 -2.60
N PHE A 52 -1.91 7.00 -3.86
CA PHE A 52 -2.79 7.17 -5.02
C PHE A 52 -3.87 6.09 -5.08
N LEU A 53 -3.49 4.82 -4.90
CA LEU A 53 -4.43 3.71 -4.93
C LEU A 53 -5.44 3.77 -3.79
N GLU A 54 -5.02 4.12 -2.58
CA GLU A 54 -5.90 4.28 -1.42
C GLU A 54 -6.90 5.40 -1.63
N THR A 55 -6.45 6.54 -2.16
CA THR A 55 -7.33 7.67 -2.49
C THR A 55 -8.37 7.25 -3.53
N LYS A 56 -7.93 6.63 -4.62
CA LYS A 56 -8.84 6.14 -5.67
C LYS A 56 -9.81 5.08 -5.15
N ALA A 57 -9.35 4.13 -4.34
CA ALA A 57 -10.20 3.12 -3.74
C ALA A 57 -11.27 3.74 -2.83
N ALA A 58 -10.91 4.75 -2.02
CA ALA A 58 -11.84 5.47 -1.16
C ALA A 58 -12.90 6.22 -1.98
N ASP A 59 -12.50 6.90 -3.06
CA ASP A 59 -13.42 7.66 -3.92
C ASP A 59 -14.41 6.73 -4.64
N VAL A 60 -13.91 5.65 -5.26
CA VAL A 60 -14.74 4.63 -5.91
C VAL A 60 -15.71 4.01 -4.91
N THR A 61 -15.26 3.72 -3.68
CA THR A 61 -16.14 3.15 -2.66
C THR A 61 -17.24 4.13 -2.24
N LYS A 62 -16.92 5.43 -2.11
CA LYS A 62 -17.91 6.47 -1.80
C LYS A 62 -18.95 6.59 -2.91
N GLU A 63 -18.53 6.58 -4.16
CA GLU A 63 -19.45 6.66 -5.32
C GLU A 63 -20.30 5.41 -5.45
N ALA A 64 -19.70 4.22 -5.37
CA ALA A 64 -20.43 2.96 -5.39
C ALA A 64 -21.45 2.88 -4.25
N HIS A 65 -21.11 3.41 -3.07
CA HIS A 65 -22.03 3.48 -1.94
C HIS A 65 -23.19 4.46 -2.18
N LYS A 66 -22.96 5.60 -2.87
CA LYS A 66 -24.05 6.51 -3.29
C LYS A 66 -24.99 5.82 -4.27
N ILE A 67 -24.46 5.11 -5.27
CA ILE A 67 -25.24 4.36 -6.25
C ILE A 67 -26.07 3.27 -5.56
N CYS A 68 -25.43 2.49 -4.69
CA CYS A 68 -26.10 1.44 -3.91
C CYS A 68 -27.25 2.01 -3.05
N LYS A 69 -27.05 3.18 -2.43
CA LYS A 69 -28.09 3.89 -1.66
C LYS A 69 -29.22 4.42 -2.53
N ALA A 70 -28.90 4.99 -3.70
CA ALA A 70 -29.91 5.46 -4.66
C ALA A 70 -30.82 4.31 -5.11
N ASP A 71 -30.25 3.11 -5.25
CA ASP A 71 -30.95 1.89 -5.62
C ASP A 71 -31.62 1.18 -4.42
N LYS A 72 -31.64 1.81 -3.24
CA LYS A 72 -32.18 1.27 -1.96
C LYS A 72 -31.58 -0.08 -1.53
N ARG A 73 -30.44 -0.48 -2.11
CA ARG A 73 -29.74 -1.71 -1.77
C ARG A 73 -28.82 -1.47 -0.57
N LYS A 74 -28.68 -2.47 0.31
CA LYS A 74 -27.78 -2.42 1.48
C LYS A 74 -26.39 -2.98 1.20
N ARG A 75 -26.21 -3.66 0.06
CA ARG A 75 -24.98 -4.35 -0.31
C ARG A 75 -24.43 -3.78 -1.61
N ILE A 76 -23.19 -3.27 -1.53
CA ILE A 76 -22.41 -2.86 -2.70
C ILE A 76 -22.14 -4.10 -3.55
N SER A 77 -22.50 -4.02 -4.83
CA SER A 77 -22.35 -5.09 -5.82
C SER A 77 -21.25 -4.74 -6.82
N ALA A 78 -20.85 -5.73 -7.63
CA ALA A 78 -19.89 -5.50 -8.72
C ALA A 78 -20.39 -4.46 -9.75
N ALA A 79 -21.71 -4.33 -9.93
CA ALA A 79 -22.28 -3.32 -10.81
C ALA A 79 -22.06 -1.90 -10.27
N ASP A 80 -22.17 -1.70 -8.96
CA ASP A 80 -21.95 -0.39 -8.33
C ASP A 80 -20.49 0.05 -8.45
N ILE A 81 -19.56 -0.89 -8.24
CA ILE A 81 -18.13 -0.63 -8.43
C ILE A 81 -17.84 -0.32 -9.90
N ARG A 82 -18.38 -1.10 -10.85
CA ARG A 82 -18.22 -0.82 -12.29
C ARG A 82 -18.73 0.56 -12.66
N ASN A 83 -19.90 0.94 -12.17
CA ASN A 83 -20.49 2.25 -12.43
C ASN A 83 -19.71 3.40 -11.78
N ALA A 84 -19.05 3.16 -10.65
CA ALA A 84 -18.17 4.13 -9.99
C ALA A 84 -16.76 4.21 -10.60
N THR A 85 -16.37 3.24 -11.44
CA THR A 85 -15.04 3.23 -12.10
C THR A 85 -15.07 3.59 -13.59
N ARG A 86 -16.26 3.78 -14.17
CA ARG A 86 -16.47 4.02 -15.59
C ARG A 86 -16.59 5.51 -15.88
#